data_AF-A0A7X6ZT36-F1
#
_entry.id   AF-A0A7X6ZT36-F1
#
_cell.length_a   1.000
_cell.length_b   1.000
_cell.length_c   1.000
_cell.angle_alpha   90.00
_cell.angle_beta   90.00
_cell.angle_gamma   90.00
#
_symmetry.space_group_name_H-M   'P 1'
#
loop_
_entity.id
_entity.type
_entity.pdbx_description
1 polymer ?
#
loop_
_entity_poly.entity_id
_entity_poly.type
_entity_poly.pdbx_seq_one_letter_code
_entity_poly.pdbx_strand_id
1 'polypeptide(L)'
;GNALREHLSTGINRFMVNHKETYEKIISILSNEAPDLKERVEFYNKEYDMFEYYHVQSALKEALSRKIWLKSGAYLIFDYTEAMTVVDVNSGKFVGKTDMEQTVFNINIEAANALVRQIRLRNLSGIIIVDFIDMQKKEHRDQLIQHLREGVKNDKIQTVVVGITSLGLVEMTRKKIRLPLSNG
;
A
#
# COMPACT_ATOMS: atom_id res chain seq x y z
N GLY A 1 -12.31 3.93 22.75
CA GLY A 1 -12.11 2.65 23.44
C GLY A 1 -11.66 1.58 22.46
N ASN A 2 -12.61 0.87 21.83
CA ASN A 2 -12.34 -0.39 21.10
C ASN A 2 -11.26 -0.35 20.01
N ALA A 3 -11.29 0.61 19.07
CA ALA A 3 -10.32 0.64 17.98
C ALA A 3 -8.86 0.82 18.45
N LEU A 4 -8.63 1.62 19.50
CA LEU A 4 -7.30 1.83 20.07
C LEU A 4 -6.76 0.55 20.72
N ARG A 5 -7.61 -0.14 21.49
CA ARG A 5 -7.25 -1.41 22.14
C ARG A 5 -6.94 -2.49 21.12
N GLU A 6 -7.76 -2.63 20.07
CA GLU A 6 -7.53 -3.57 18.98
C GLU A 6 -6.23 -3.29 18.22
N HIS A 7 -5.90 -2.03 17.97
CA HIS A 7 -4.65 -1.70 17.31
C HIS A 7 -3.43 -1.98 18.20
N LEU A 8 -3.46 -1.60 19.48
CA LEU A 8 -2.36 -1.81 20.41
C LEU A 8 -2.11 -3.30 20.73
N SER A 9 -3.15 -4.14 20.67
CA SER A 9 -3.01 -5.60 20.88
C SER A 9 -2.42 -6.35 19.68
N THR A 10 -2.39 -5.74 18.48
CA THR A 10 -1.95 -6.40 17.23
C THR A 10 -0.44 -6.32 16.93
N GLY A 11 0.41 -6.21 17.96
CA GLY A 11 1.87 -6.17 17.80
C GLY A 11 2.48 -4.77 17.62
N ILE A 12 1.74 -3.72 17.98
CA ILE A 12 2.29 -2.36 18.06
C ILE A 12 3.13 -2.25 19.34
N ASN A 13 4.43 -1.99 19.16
CA ASN A 13 5.38 -1.84 20.27
C ASN A 13 5.34 -0.45 20.91
N ARG A 14 5.04 0.60 20.12
CA ARG A 14 5.01 1.99 20.57
C ARG A 14 3.93 2.77 19.82
N PHE A 15 3.17 3.57 20.54
CA PHE A 15 2.12 4.45 20.03
C PHE A 15 2.43 5.89 20.44
N MET A 16 2.79 6.71 19.46
CA MET A 16 3.27 8.07 19.72
C MET A 16 2.19 9.11 19.47
N VAL A 17 2.09 10.09 20.36
CA VAL A 17 1.07 11.15 20.29
C VAL A 17 1.74 12.50 20.47
N ASN A 18 1.57 13.41 19.51
CA ASN A 18 2.11 14.79 19.58
C ASN A 18 1.10 15.83 20.08
N HIS A 19 -0.14 15.43 20.39
CA HIS A 19 -1.17 16.31 20.93
C HIS A 19 -1.46 15.99 22.40
N LYS A 20 -1.19 16.95 23.30
CA LYS A 20 -1.22 16.75 24.75
C LYS A 20 -2.57 16.26 25.26
N GLU A 21 -3.67 16.93 24.88
CA GLU A 21 -4.99 16.52 25.35
C GLU A 21 -5.38 15.12 24.83
N THR A 22 -4.93 14.77 23.62
CA THR A 22 -5.20 13.43 23.05
C THR A 22 -4.43 12.37 23.83
N TYR A 23 -3.18 12.65 24.19
CA TYR A 23 -2.37 11.77 25.03
C TYR A 23 -3.04 11.55 26.40
N GLU A 24 -3.45 12.62 27.08
CA GLU A 24 -4.11 12.54 28.38
C GLU A 24 -5.43 11.75 28.31
N LYS A 25 -6.25 12.00 27.29
CA LYS A 25 -7.48 11.22 27.02
C LYS A 25 -7.18 9.73 26.83
N ILE A 26 -6.15 9.39 26.05
CA ILE A 26 -5.75 8.01 25.80
C ILE A 26 -5.29 7.33 27.10
N ILE A 27 -4.41 7.98 27.87
CA ILE A 27 -3.91 7.45 29.13
C ILE A 27 -5.07 7.24 30.12
N SER A 28 -6.02 8.17 30.19
CA SER A 28 -7.21 8.03 31.03
C SER A 28 -8.05 6.81 30.66
N ILE A 29 -8.26 6.55 29.36
CA ILE A 29 -9.03 5.38 28.90
C ILE A 29 -8.29 4.08 29.23
N LEU A 30 -7.00 4.01 28.89
CA LEU A 30 -6.18 2.81 29.16
C LEU A 30 -6.02 2.55 30.66
N SER A 31 -6.11 3.58 31.50
CA SER A 31 -6.11 3.43 32.97
C SER A 31 -7.25 2.59 33.50
N ASN A 32 -8.41 2.66 32.86
CA ASN A 32 -9.59 1.94 33.33
C ASN A 32 -9.75 0.59 32.59
N GLU A 33 -9.34 0.52 31.33
CA GLU A 33 -9.67 -0.62 30.46
C GLU A 33 -8.51 -1.59 30.20
N ALA A 34 -7.25 -1.12 30.21
CA ALA A 34 -6.07 -1.93 29.87
C ALA A 34 -4.75 -1.28 30.37
N PRO A 35 -4.48 -1.32 31.69
CA PRO A 35 -3.35 -0.60 32.29
C PRO A 35 -1.99 -0.98 31.70
N ASP A 36 -1.79 -2.25 31.34
CA ASP A 36 -0.54 -2.79 30.79
C ASP A 36 -0.17 -2.17 29.43
N LEU A 37 -1.13 -1.57 28.72
CA LEU A 37 -0.88 -0.93 27.42
C LEU A 37 -0.39 0.52 27.56
N LYS A 38 -0.47 1.12 28.75
CA LYS A 38 -0.05 2.53 28.97
C LYS A 38 1.42 2.75 28.66
N GLU A 39 2.26 1.81 29.04
CA GLU A 39 3.73 1.91 28.86
C GLU A 39 4.13 2.00 27.38
N ARG A 40 3.23 1.60 26.48
CA ARG A 40 3.45 1.69 25.02
C ARG A 40 3.03 3.04 24.45
N VAL A 41 2.34 3.89 25.21
CA VAL A 41 1.86 5.20 24.75
C VAL A 41 2.84 6.29 25.18
N GLU A 42 3.44 6.97 24.21
CA GLU A 42 4.46 7.98 24.45
C GLU A 42 4.01 9.35 23.95
N PHE A 43 4.16 10.36 24.81
CA PHE A 43 3.96 11.74 24.40
C PHE A 43 5.21 12.26 23.69
N TYR A 44 5.03 12.68 22.45
CA TYR A 44 6.08 13.27 21.65
C TYR A 44 6.06 14.79 21.82
N ASN A 45 7.10 15.30 22.48
CA ASN A 45 7.25 16.70 22.83
C ASN A 45 8.58 17.29 22.31
N LYS A 46 9.14 16.71 21.26
CA LYS A 46 10.39 17.18 20.66
C LYS A 46 10.13 18.42 19.80
N GLU A 47 11.16 19.25 19.64
CA GLU A 47 11.09 20.50 18.87
C GLU A 47 10.95 20.27 17.36
N TYR A 48 11.38 19.11 16.87
CA TYR A 48 11.28 18.72 15.46
C TYR A 48 10.01 17.89 15.18
N ASP A 49 9.46 18.00 13.96
CA ASP A 49 8.21 17.33 13.60
C ASP A 49 8.32 15.80 13.65
N MET A 50 7.32 15.15 14.25
CA MET A 50 7.27 13.69 14.38
C MET A 50 7.23 13.01 13.03
N PHE A 51 6.37 13.47 12.12
CA PHE A 51 6.17 12.81 10.84
C PHE A 51 7.37 12.98 9.92
N GLU A 52 8.07 14.10 10.01
CA GLU A 52 9.34 14.31 9.33
C GLU A 52 10.44 13.39 9.86
N TYR A 53 10.61 13.33 11.19
CA TYR A 53 11.61 12.46 11.83
C TYR A 53 11.43 10.98 11.49
N TYR A 54 10.17 10.51 11.42
CA TYR A 54 9.86 9.13 11.02
C TYR A 54 9.64 8.94 9.51
N HIS A 55 9.95 9.94 8.68
CA HIS A 55 9.80 9.91 7.23
C HIS A 55 8.39 9.53 6.73
N VAL A 56 7.36 9.82 7.53
CA VAL A 56 5.96 9.57 7.18
C VAL A 56 5.53 10.55 6.09
N GLN A 57 5.95 11.82 6.16
CA GLN A 57 5.61 12.84 5.16
C GLN A 57 6.14 12.51 3.77
N SER A 58 7.40 12.06 3.66
CA SER A 58 7.99 11.66 2.38
C SER A 58 7.29 10.42 1.80
N ALA A 59 7.05 9.41 2.64
CA ALA A 59 6.30 8.21 2.25
C ALA A 59 4.86 8.54 1.81
N LEU A 60 4.19 9.49 2.48
CA LEU A 60 2.85 9.94 2.13
C LEU A 60 2.85 10.71 0.80
N LYS A 61 3.78 11.65 0.62
CA LYS A 61 3.90 12.43 -0.62
C LYS A 61 4.23 11.53 -1.82
N GLU A 62 5.11 10.55 -1.64
CA GLU A 62 5.37 9.53 -2.64
C GLU A 62 4.11 8.70 -2.91
N ALA A 63 3.43 8.22 -1.86
CA ALA A 63 2.18 7.47 -2.00
C ALA A 63 1.02 8.28 -2.60
N LEU A 64 1.06 9.60 -2.62
CA LEU A 64 0.06 10.45 -3.29
C LEU A 64 0.49 10.86 -4.70
N SER A 65 1.77 10.68 -5.06
CA SER A 65 2.26 10.98 -6.41
C SER A 65 1.52 10.15 -7.45
N ARG A 66 1.11 10.75 -8.56
CA ARG A 66 0.56 9.99 -9.70
C ARG A 66 1.54 8.91 -10.20
N LYS A 67 2.85 9.16 -10.06
CA LYS A 67 3.94 8.28 -10.52
C LYS A 67 4.74 7.71 -9.35
N ILE A 68 4.95 6.39 -9.33
CA ILE A 68 5.80 5.68 -8.36
C ILE A 68 6.98 5.04 -9.07
N TRP A 69 8.20 5.39 -8.68
CA TRP A 69 9.41 4.80 -9.24
C TRP A 69 9.77 3.49 -8.55
N LEU A 70 10.34 2.58 -9.34
CA LEU A 70 10.89 1.30 -8.91
C LEU A 70 12.41 1.38 -8.87
N LYS A 71 13.06 0.46 -8.12
CA LYS A 71 14.53 0.42 -8.00
C LYS A 71 15.19 0.13 -9.33
N SER A 72 14.52 -0.63 -10.20
CA SER A 72 14.96 -0.89 -11.57
C SER A 72 14.91 0.33 -12.50
N GLY A 73 14.31 1.45 -12.06
CA GLY A 73 14.05 2.62 -12.91
C GLY A 73 12.77 2.51 -13.75
N ALA A 74 12.07 1.38 -13.68
CA ALA A 74 10.68 1.25 -14.08
C ALA A 74 9.76 2.10 -13.16
N TYR A 75 8.49 2.25 -13.51
CA TYR A 75 7.55 3.00 -12.69
C TYR A 75 6.09 2.58 -12.92
N LEU A 76 5.25 2.86 -11.92
CA LEU A 76 3.79 2.74 -12.01
C LEU A 76 3.15 4.13 -12.16
N ILE A 77 2.11 4.24 -12.97
CA ILE A 77 1.22 5.41 -13.05
C ILE A 77 -0.14 5.02 -12.51
N PHE A 78 -0.69 5.83 -11.59
CA PHE A 78 -2.01 5.61 -11.00
C PHE A 78 -2.98 6.68 -11.50
N ASP A 79 -4.03 6.25 -12.22
CA ASP A 79 -5.10 7.11 -12.72
C ASP A 79 -6.43 6.75 -12.07
N TYR A 80 -7.11 7.76 -11.54
CA TYR A 80 -8.37 7.61 -10.83
C TYR A 80 -9.52 8.03 -11.75
N THR A 81 -10.53 7.18 -11.86
CA THR A 81 -11.77 7.48 -12.57
C THR A 81 -12.94 7.41 -11.59
N GLU A 82 -14.14 7.77 -12.06
CA GLU A 82 -15.36 7.68 -11.26
C GLU A 82 -15.65 6.24 -10.81
N ALA A 83 -15.44 5.26 -11.70
CA ALA A 83 -15.82 3.87 -11.46
C ALA A 83 -14.67 3.00 -10.91
N MET A 84 -13.43 3.30 -11.31
CA MET A 84 -12.28 2.42 -11.07
C MET A 84 -10.95 3.16 -11.00
N THR A 85 -9.93 2.48 -10.48
CA THR A 85 -8.53 2.91 -10.59
C THR A 85 -7.84 2.13 -11.69
N VAL A 86 -7.13 2.82 -12.57
CA VAL A 86 -6.28 2.22 -13.60
C VAL A 86 -4.82 2.41 -13.21
N VAL A 87 -4.02 1.36 -13.32
CA VAL A 87 -2.59 1.39 -13.00
C VAL A 87 -1.80 0.88 -14.19
N ASP A 88 -0.81 1.65 -14.64
CA ASP A 88 0.02 1.32 -15.80
C ASP A 88 1.49 1.10 -15.38
N VAL A 89 2.12 0.03 -15.87
CA VAL A 89 3.49 -0.35 -15.54
C VAL A 89 4.42 -0.10 -16.74
N ASN A 90 5.43 0.74 -16.53
CA ASN A 90 6.40 1.08 -17.57
C ASN A 90 7.81 0.63 -17.19
N SER A 91 8.55 0.04 -18.12
CA SER A 91 9.96 -0.33 -17.94
C SER A 91 10.93 0.86 -17.85
N GLY A 92 10.48 2.05 -18.23
CA GLY A 92 11.33 3.25 -18.27
C GLY A 92 12.45 3.11 -19.31
N LYS A 93 13.67 3.55 -18.95
CA LYS A 93 14.85 3.45 -19.85
C LYS A 93 15.55 2.07 -19.77
N PHE A 94 15.07 1.16 -18.92
CA PHE A 94 15.75 -0.11 -18.69
C PHE A 94 15.29 -1.16 -19.72
N VAL A 95 16.14 -1.41 -20.70
CA VAL A 95 15.99 -2.52 -21.66
C VAL A 95 17.22 -3.39 -21.51
N GLY A 96 17.08 -4.53 -20.82
CA GLY A 96 18.16 -5.51 -20.66
C GLY A 96 18.65 -5.99 -22.03
N LYS A 97 19.97 -6.11 -22.22
CA LYS A 97 20.58 -6.35 -23.55
C LYS A 97 20.53 -7.80 -24.03
N THR A 98 20.23 -8.76 -23.16
CA THR A 98 20.42 -10.19 -23.48
C THR A 98 19.25 -11.11 -23.14
N ASP A 99 18.34 -10.73 -22.23
CA ASP A 99 17.10 -11.47 -21.97
C ASP A 99 15.95 -10.50 -21.64
N MET A 100 15.30 -9.99 -22.69
CA MET A 100 14.20 -9.04 -22.56
C MET A 100 13.00 -9.67 -21.83
N GLU A 101 12.72 -10.95 -22.06
CA GLU A 101 11.54 -11.59 -21.48
C GLU A 101 11.69 -11.79 -19.97
N GLN A 102 12.84 -12.28 -19.51
CA GLN A 102 13.13 -12.39 -18.08
C GLN A 102 13.20 -11.02 -17.41
N THR A 103 13.75 -10.03 -18.11
CA THR A 103 13.79 -8.63 -17.62
C THR A 103 12.38 -8.09 -17.39
N VAL A 104 11.48 -8.26 -18.36
CA VAL A 104 10.08 -7.83 -18.25
C VAL A 104 9.39 -8.53 -17.09
N PHE A 105 9.56 -9.85 -16.95
CA PHE A 105 8.99 -10.58 -15.83
C PHE A 105 9.46 -10.05 -14.48
N ASN A 106 10.77 -9.82 -14.31
CA ASN A 106 11.33 -9.28 -13.08
C ASN A 106 10.78 -7.88 -12.75
N ILE A 107 10.63 -7.01 -13.76
CA ILE A 107 10.01 -5.69 -13.61
C ILE A 107 8.55 -5.82 -13.16
N ASN A 108 7.77 -6.71 -13.77
CA ASN A 108 6.37 -6.93 -13.40
C ASN A 108 6.24 -7.47 -11.96
N ILE A 109 7.13 -8.34 -11.50
CA ILE A 109 7.15 -8.79 -10.09
C ILE A 109 7.51 -7.65 -9.14
N GLU A 110 8.47 -6.80 -9.50
CA GLU A 110 8.78 -5.59 -8.72
C GLU A 110 7.58 -4.64 -8.65
N ALA A 111 6.93 -4.40 -9.78
CA ALA A 111 5.72 -3.59 -9.89
C ALA A 111 4.58 -4.17 -9.05
N ALA A 112 4.37 -5.50 -9.06
CA ALA A 112 3.36 -6.17 -8.25
C ALA A 112 3.56 -5.92 -6.75
N ASN A 113 4.81 -5.99 -6.27
CA ASN A 113 5.15 -5.67 -4.88
C ASN A 113 4.81 -4.22 -4.53
N ALA A 114 5.17 -3.28 -5.41
CA ALA A 114 4.88 -1.87 -5.22
C ALA A 114 3.37 -1.60 -5.25
N LEU A 115 2.64 -2.16 -6.22
CA LEU A 115 1.19 -2.07 -6.34
C LEU A 115 0.48 -2.52 -5.07
N VAL A 116 0.81 -3.72 -4.57
CA VAL A 116 0.20 -4.27 -3.35
C VAL A 116 0.41 -3.35 -2.14
N ARG A 117 1.59 -2.74 -2.02
CA ARG A 117 1.86 -1.73 -1.00
C ARG A 117 1.04 -0.45 -1.21
N GLN A 118 0.97 0.05 -2.45
CA GLN A 118 0.28 1.28 -2.81
C GLN A 118 -1.25 1.17 -2.67
N ILE A 119 -1.83 0.01 -2.98
CA ILE A 119 -3.26 -0.28 -2.73
C ILE A 119 -3.63 0.01 -1.27
N ARG A 120 -2.77 -0.41 -0.33
CA ARG A 120 -2.97 -0.15 1.11
C ARG A 120 -2.69 1.29 1.49
N LEU A 121 -1.56 1.85 1.06
CA LEU A 121 -1.14 3.21 1.42
C LEU A 121 -2.11 4.28 0.91
N ARG A 122 -2.62 4.13 -0.32
CA ARG A 122 -3.60 5.03 -0.94
C ARG A 122 -5.04 4.74 -0.53
N ASN A 123 -5.25 3.64 0.20
CA ASN A 123 -6.57 3.09 0.50
C ASN A 123 -7.44 2.93 -0.77
N LEU A 124 -6.87 2.32 -1.83
CA LEU A 124 -7.62 2.05 -3.06
C LEU A 124 -8.82 1.13 -2.77
N SER A 125 -9.92 1.32 -3.48
CA SER A 125 -11.14 0.54 -3.26
C SER A 125 -11.99 0.45 -4.53
N GLY A 126 -12.88 -0.53 -4.59
CA GLY A 126 -13.64 -0.83 -5.80
C GLY A 126 -12.81 -1.63 -6.80
N ILE A 127 -13.01 -1.34 -8.08
CA ILE A 127 -12.33 -2.01 -9.19
C ILE A 127 -10.96 -1.37 -9.41
N ILE A 128 -9.94 -2.21 -9.54
CA ILE A 128 -8.57 -1.81 -9.85
C ILE A 128 -8.14 -2.64 -11.06
N ILE A 129 -7.82 -1.95 -12.16
CA ILE A 129 -7.33 -2.54 -13.40
C ILE A 129 -5.85 -2.20 -13.55
N VAL A 130 -5.02 -3.19 -13.86
CA VAL A 130 -3.57 -3.01 -13.96
C VAL A 130 -3.08 -3.50 -15.32
N ASP A 131 -2.45 -2.61 -16.05
CA ASP A 131 -1.74 -2.88 -17.30
C ASP A 131 -0.28 -3.19 -16.98
N PHE A 132 0.06 -4.48 -16.96
CA PHE A 132 1.44 -4.93 -16.79
C PHE A 132 2.11 -5.03 -18.15
N ILE A 133 3.44 -4.94 -18.18
CA ILE A 133 4.21 -5.07 -19.42
C ILE A 133 3.97 -6.46 -20.03
N ASP A 134 3.73 -6.52 -21.34
CA ASP A 134 3.44 -7.76 -22.06
C ASP A 134 4.49 -8.85 -21.81
N MET A 135 4.02 -9.98 -21.28
CA MET A 135 4.80 -11.20 -21.11
C MET A 135 4.37 -12.23 -22.14
N GLN A 136 5.31 -12.89 -22.82
CA GLN A 136 5.03 -13.87 -23.86
C GLN A 136 4.70 -15.25 -23.27
N LYS A 137 5.52 -15.72 -22.31
CA LYS A 137 5.29 -16.96 -21.55
C LYS A 137 4.04 -16.91 -20.68
N LYS A 138 3.24 -17.97 -20.77
CA LYS A 138 2.06 -18.17 -19.90
C LYS A 138 2.50 -18.38 -18.45
N GLU A 139 3.61 -19.07 -18.26
CA GLU A 139 4.20 -19.38 -16.96
C GLU A 139 4.51 -18.10 -16.18
N HIS A 140 5.02 -17.07 -16.86
CA HIS A 140 5.29 -15.76 -16.27
C HIS A 140 4.01 -15.03 -15.85
N ARG A 141 2.95 -15.10 -16.68
CA ARG A 141 1.63 -14.54 -16.34
C ARG A 141 1.01 -15.23 -15.12
N ASP A 142 1.08 -16.57 -15.08
CA ASP A 142 0.54 -17.36 -13.98
C ASP A 142 1.30 -17.08 -12.67
N GLN A 143 2.64 -16.96 -12.74
CA GLN A 143 3.47 -16.58 -11.59
C GLN A 143 3.16 -15.16 -11.09
N LEU A 144 2.96 -14.19 -11.98
CA LEU A 144 2.58 -12.83 -11.60
C LEU A 144 1.24 -12.81 -10.83
N ILE A 145 0.23 -13.53 -11.32
CA ILE A 145 -1.08 -13.62 -10.66
C ILE A 145 -0.97 -14.29 -9.30
N GLN A 146 -0.19 -15.37 -9.19
CA GLN A 146 0.05 -16.03 -7.92
C GLN A 146 0.76 -15.10 -6.92
N HIS A 147 1.77 -14.37 -7.38
CA HIS A 147 2.50 -13.39 -6.57
C HIS A 147 1.58 -12.28 -6.05
N LEU A 148 0.70 -11.74 -6.89
CA LEU A 148 -0.31 -10.75 -6.47
C LEU A 148 -1.28 -11.33 -5.44
N ARG A 149 -1.78 -12.56 -5.67
CA ARG A 149 -2.69 -13.25 -4.73
C ARG A 149 -2.06 -13.42 -3.36
N GLU A 150 -0.78 -13.79 -3.32
CA GLU A 150 -0.04 -13.92 -2.06
C GLU A 150 0.19 -12.55 -1.39
N GLY A 151 0.56 -11.53 -2.17
CA GLY A 151 0.81 -10.19 -1.65
C GLY A 151 -0.41 -9.54 -0.98
N VAL A 152 -1.63 -9.87 -1.42
CA VAL A 152 -2.87 -9.32 -0.84
C VAL A 152 -3.41 -10.11 0.35
N LYS A 153 -2.90 -11.31 0.66
CA LYS A 153 -3.40 -12.14 1.78
C LYS A 153 -3.34 -11.43 3.14
N ASN A 154 -2.34 -10.57 3.33
CA ASN A 154 -2.12 -9.83 4.57
C ASN A 154 -2.81 -8.45 4.58
N ASP A 155 -3.60 -8.11 3.56
CA ASP A 155 -4.41 -6.89 3.61
C ASP A 155 -5.56 -7.07 4.61
N LYS A 156 -5.71 -6.09 5.51
CA LYS A 156 -6.81 -6.04 6.48
C LYS A 156 -8.17 -5.87 5.80
N ILE A 157 -8.17 -5.30 4.59
CA ILE A 157 -9.37 -5.13 3.76
C ILE A 157 -9.39 -6.23 2.70
N GLN A 158 -10.53 -6.92 2.59
CA GLN A 158 -10.72 -7.97 1.61
C GLN A 158 -10.38 -7.47 0.20
N THR A 159 -9.33 -8.05 -0.36
CA THR A 159 -8.79 -7.73 -1.69
C THR A 159 -8.68 -9.02 -2.47
N VAL A 160 -9.22 -9.02 -3.69
CA VAL A 160 -9.32 -10.20 -4.55
C VAL A 160 -8.62 -9.90 -5.87
N VAL A 161 -7.69 -10.78 -6.27
CA VAL A 161 -7.14 -10.82 -7.62
C VAL A 161 -8.03 -11.73 -8.46
N VAL A 162 -8.83 -11.14 -9.35
CA VAL A 162 -9.81 -11.86 -10.16
C VAL A 162 -9.08 -12.71 -11.20
N GLY A 163 -8.16 -12.10 -11.95
CA GLY A 163 -7.37 -12.78 -12.97
C GLY A 163 -6.88 -11.81 -14.04
N ILE A 164 -6.67 -12.34 -15.24
CA ILE A 164 -6.31 -11.57 -16.44
C ILE A 164 -7.53 -11.55 -17.36
N THR A 165 -7.91 -10.36 -17.80
CA THR A 165 -8.99 -10.13 -18.78
C THR A 165 -8.60 -10.63 -20.17
N SER A 166 -9.57 -10.68 -21.10
CA SER A 166 -9.30 -10.99 -22.51
C SER A 166 -8.38 -9.96 -23.19
N LEU A 167 -8.27 -8.75 -22.63
CA LEU A 167 -7.40 -7.68 -23.13
C LEU A 167 -6.00 -7.72 -22.53
N GLY A 168 -5.67 -8.71 -21.69
CA GLY A 168 -4.34 -8.81 -21.06
C GLY A 168 -4.18 -8.02 -19.75
N LEU A 169 -5.19 -7.23 -19.36
CA LEU A 169 -5.17 -6.46 -18.12
C LEU A 169 -5.44 -7.34 -16.91
N VAL A 170 -4.75 -7.09 -15.80
CA VAL A 170 -5.04 -7.74 -14.50
C VAL A 170 -6.20 -7.03 -13.83
N GLU A 171 -7.20 -7.80 -13.42
CA GLU A 171 -8.38 -7.31 -12.72
C GLU A 171 -8.31 -7.66 -11.22
N MET A 172 -8.51 -6.64 -10.38
CA MET A 172 -8.55 -6.77 -8.93
C MET A 172 -9.75 -6.02 -8.36
N THR A 173 -10.27 -6.49 -7.24
CA THR A 173 -11.29 -5.78 -6.45
C THR A 173 -10.86 -5.64 -5.01
N ARG A 174 -11.16 -4.51 -4.39
CA ARG A 174 -10.93 -4.28 -2.95
C ARG A 174 -12.18 -3.71 -2.32
N LYS A 175 -12.67 -4.36 -1.25
CA LYS A 175 -13.92 -3.97 -0.58
C LYS A 175 -13.85 -2.50 -0.15
N LYS A 176 -14.89 -1.73 -0.47
CA LYS A 176 -15.02 -0.33 0.01
C LYS A 176 -15.22 -0.34 1.52
N ILE A 177 -14.26 0.24 2.24
CA ILE A 177 -14.39 0.64 3.64
C ILE A 177 -14.22 2.17 3.61
N ARG A 178 -15.18 2.91 4.19
CA ARG A 178 -15.43 4.37 4.05
C ARG A 178 -14.27 5.25 3.50
N LEU A 179 -14.67 6.11 2.55
CA LEU A 179 -14.02 7.22 1.83
C LEU A 179 -12.47 7.18 1.65
N PRO A 180 -11.98 7.18 0.40
CA PRO A 180 -10.54 7.26 0.11
C PRO A 180 -9.92 8.58 0.57
N LEU A 181 -8.60 8.59 0.72
CA LEU A 181 -7.83 9.73 1.23
C LEU A 181 -7.79 10.95 0.29
N SER A 182 -8.33 10.84 -0.92
CA SER A 182 -8.35 11.91 -1.92
C SER A 182 -9.75 12.10 -2.50
N ASN A 183 -10.27 13.33 -2.42
CA ASN A 183 -11.34 13.82 -3.26
C ASN A 183 -10.70 14.66 -4.38
N GLY A 184 -10.57 14.11 -5.58
CA GLY A 184 -10.09 14.84 -6.77
C GLY A 184 -8.58 14.96 -6.87
#